data_AF-B2J664-F1
#
_entry.id   AF-B2J664-F1
#
_cell.length_a   1.000
_cell.length_b   1.000
_cell.length_c   1.000
_cell.angle_alpha   90.00
_cell.angle_beta   90.00
_cell.angle_gamma   90.00
#
_symmetry.space_group_name_H-M   'P 1'
#
loop_
_entity.id
_entity.type
_entity.pdbx_description
1 polymer ?
#
loop_
_entity_poly.entity_id
_entity_poly.type
_entity_poly.pdbx_seq_one_letter_code
_entity_poly.pdbx_strand_id
1 'polypeptide(L)'
;MALKNLWEQERSQRLQITAERRQQVNQWKQLTQQELQLQADMLHQELSSFVTSLHNDRNLQQQQFQQEIVERQLEILQIKTDVWQRQQEYRQQRAVKAQALFQNLQNFRAILHNSVLGDRSQEQAVSPPPAKEEKLVATVPKWSISRSAIKATGFRASVNTMTKKVPALNADTAKSKVQQYIQQAEGATLIEIEEVIGLSRVQTIDILRSLIKQGILEQRDRQYFIRQQTISGQT
;
A
#
# COMPACT_ATOMS: atom_id res chain seq x y z
N MET A 1 -10.72 61.87 -75.83
CA MET A 1 -9.35 61.75 -75.28
C MET A 1 -9.34 61.63 -73.75
N ALA A 2 -10.07 62.45 -72.99
CA ALA A 2 -10.03 62.44 -71.51
C ALA A 2 -10.44 61.11 -70.84
N LEU A 3 -11.47 60.41 -71.35
CA LEU A 3 -11.95 59.14 -70.76
C LEU A 3 -10.92 57.99 -70.85
N LYS A 4 -10.13 57.95 -71.93
CA LYS A 4 -9.10 56.92 -72.12
C LYS A 4 -7.97 57.08 -71.11
N ASN A 5 -7.53 58.32 -70.87
CA ASN A 5 -6.49 58.63 -69.89
C ASN A 5 -6.93 58.30 -68.45
N LEU A 6 -8.21 58.56 -68.11
CA LEU A 6 -8.77 58.22 -66.79
C LEU A 6 -8.74 56.71 -66.54
N TRP A 7 -9.14 55.92 -67.53
CA TRP A 7 -9.15 54.46 -67.42
C TRP A 7 -7.73 53.86 -67.32
N GLU A 8 -6.79 54.37 -68.12
CA GLU A 8 -5.38 53.95 -68.05
C GLU A 8 -4.76 54.29 -66.68
N GLN A 9 -5.09 55.45 -66.13
CA GLN A 9 -4.69 55.86 -64.78
C GLN A 9 -5.31 54.98 -63.69
N GLU A 10 -6.60 54.66 -63.78
CA GLU A 10 -7.26 53.79 -62.80
C GLU A 10 -6.70 52.36 -62.84
N ARG A 11 -6.39 51.85 -64.03
CA ARG A 11 -5.78 50.53 -64.20
C ARG A 11 -4.39 50.47 -63.58
N SER A 12 -3.54 51.49 -63.79
CA SER A 12 -2.21 51.53 -63.20
C SER A 12 -2.28 51.61 -61.67
N GLN A 13 -3.20 52.41 -61.13
CA GLN A 13 -3.45 52.48 -59.68
C GLN A 13 -3.88 51.13 -59.09
N ARG A 14 -4.81 50.42 -59.73
CA ARG A 14 -5.27 49.10 -59.28
C ARG A 14 -4.14 48.07 -59.28
N LEU A 15 -3.28 48.10 -60.30
CA LEU A 15 -2.11 47.23 -60.36
C LEU A 15 -1.15 47.52 -59.21
N GLN A 16 -0.89 48.80 -58.93
CA GLN A 16 -0.04 49.20 -57.80
C GLN A 16 -0.62 48.75 -56.46
N ILE A 17 -1.91 49.02 -56.19
CA ILE A 17 -2.59 48.58 -54.96
C ILE A 17 -2.52 47.06 -54.80
N THR A 18 -2.69 46.31 -55.90
CA THR A 18 -2.62 44.85 -55.85
C THR A 18 -1.21 44.37 -55.54
N ALA A 19 -0.18 45.01 -56.11
CA ALA A 19 1.21 44.70 -55.82
C ALA A 19 1.56 44.99 -54.35
N GLU A 20 1.15 46.15 -53.83
CA GLU A 20 1.34 46.53 -52.42
C GLU A 20 0.65 45.55 -51.47
N ARG A 21 -0.61 45.18 -51.74
CA ARG A 21 -1.33 44.17 -50.94
C ARG A 21 -0.64 42.81 -50.96
N ARG A 22 -0.14 42.37 -52.12
CA ARG A 22 0.62 41.12 -52.21
C ARG A 22 1.89 41.16 -51.38
N GLN A 23 2.60 42.29 -51.40
CA GLN A 23 3.78 42.48 -50.55
C GLN A 23 3.42 42.43 -49.07
N GLN A 24 2.36 43.12 -48.64
CA GLN A 24 1.88 43.09 -47.26
C GLN A 24 1.47 41.69 -46.82
N VAL A 25 0.73 40.96 -47.65
CA VAL A 25 0.33 39.58 -47.34
C VAL A 25 1.55 38.66 -47.23
N ASN A 26 2.54 38.82 -48.12
CA ASN A 26 3.77 38.03 -48.04
C ASN A 26 4.59 38.35 -46.79
N GLN A 27 4.69 39.62 -46.41
CA GLN A 27 5.34 40.05 -45.17
C GLN A 27 4.62 39.45 -43.96
N TRP A 28 3.28 39.57 -43.90
CA TRP A 28 2.49 39.00 -42.81
C TRP A 28 2.66 37.48 -42.73
N LYS A 29 2.59 36.78 -43.86
CA LYS A 29 2.82 35.33 -43.92
C LYS A 29 4.20 34.95 -43.36
N GLN A 30 5.25 35.71 -43.70
CA GLN A 30 6.60 35.47 -43.18
C GLN A 30 6.66 35.67 -41.67
N LEU A 31 6.07 36.76 -41.15
CA LEU A 31 6.03 37.04 -39.71
C LEU A 31 5.27 35.95 -38.94
N THR A 32 4.08 35.56 -39.43
CA THR A 32 3.30 34.49 -38.80
C THR A 32 4.06 33.16 -38.84
N GLN A 33 4.77 32.87 -39.94
CA GLN A 33 5.59 31.65 -40.02
C GLN A 33 6.75 31.67 -39.00
N GLN A 34 7.42 32.82 -38.84
CA GLN A 34 8.47 32.98 -37.83
C GLN A 34 7.93 32.81 -36.41
N GLU A 35 6.78 33.41 -36.11
CA GLU A 35 6.13 33.29 -34.80
C GLU A 35 5.79 31.83 -34.47
N LEU A 36 5.20 31.10 -35.43
CA LEU A 36 4.90 29.68 -35.26
C LEU A 36 6.15 28.83 -35.06
N GLN A 37 7.25 29.15 -35.74
CA GLN A 37 8.53 28.46 -35.54
C GLN A 37 9.06 28.69 -34.12
N LEU A 38 9.06 29.92 -33.64
CA LEU A 38 9.51 30.25 -32.28
C LEU A 38 8.65 29.55 -31.22
N GLN A 39 7.33 29.49 -31.41
CA GLN A 39 6.43 28.77 -30.51
C GLN A 39 6.71 27.26 -30.54
N ALA A 40 6.93 26.68 -31.72
CA ALA A 40 7.25 25.26 -31.85
C ALA A 40 8.59 24.92 -31.16
N ASP A 41 9.60 25.76 -31.32
CA ASP A 41 10.92 25.58 -30.68
C ASP A 41 10.81 25.68 -29.16
N MET A 42 10.04 26.64 -28.64
CA MET A 42 9.78 26.78 -27.20
C MET A 42 9.10 25.54 -26.63
N LEU A 43 8.01 25.07 -27.27
CA LEU A 43 7.32 23.85 -26.83
C LEU A 43 8.23 22.62 -26.90
N HIS A 44 9.08 22.53 -27.93
CA HIS A 44 10.05 21.45 -28.04
C HIS A 44 11.06 21.47 -26.88
N GLN A 45 11.55 22.65 -26.51
CA GLN A 45 12.46 22.83 -25.38
C GLN A 45 11.78 22.48 -24.05
N GLU A 46 10.54 22.91 -23.83
CA GLU A 46 9.76 22.57 -22.64
C GLU A 46 9.53 21.07 -22.52
N LEU A 47 9.11 20.41 -23.61
CA LEU A 47 8.92 18.96 -23.63
C LEU A 47 10.22 18.20 -23.39
N SER A 48 11.32 18.64 -24.00
CA SER A 48 12.64 18.03 -23.80
C SER A 48 13.11 18.15 -22.36
N SER A 49 12.96 19.33 -21.75
CA SER A 49 13.32 19.53 -20.34
C SER A 49 12.43 18.71 -19.40
N PHE A 50 11.13 18.63 -19.67
CA PHE A 50 10.20 17.80 -18.92
C PHE A 50 10.52 16.30 -19.00
N VAL A 51 10.78 15.78 -20.21
CA VAL A 51 11.17 14.36 -20.40
C VAL A 51 12.49 14.06 -19.68
N THR A 52 13.46 14.98 -19.72
CA THR A 52 14.72 14.85 -19.01
C THR A 52 14.50 14.81 -17.49
N SER A 53 13.64 15.69 -16.96
CA SER A 53 13.25 15.68 -15.54
C SER A 53 12.64 14.34 -15.15
N LEU A 54 11.66 13.83 -15.91
CA LEU A 54 11.04 12.53 -15.65
C LEU A 54 12.05 11.38 -15.66
N HIS A 55 13.02 11.43 -16.57
CA HIS A 55 14.07 10.42 -16.64
C HIS A 55 14.97 10.48 -15.40
N ASN A 56 15.36 11.67 -14.96
CA ASN A 56 16.16 11.88 -13.76
C ASN A 56 15.41 11.43 -12.50
N ASP A 57 14.13 11.80 -12.36
CA ASP A 57 13.29 11.40 -11.24
C ASP A 57 13.15 9.87 -11.14
N ARG A 58 12.91 9.22 -12.29
CA ARG A 58 12.86 7.76 -12.36
C ARG A 58 14.18 7.12 -11.94
N ASN A 59 15.31 7.64 -12.41
CA ASN A 59 16.63 7.11 -12.07
C ASN A 59 16.93 7.28 -10.58
N LEU A 60 16.57 8.44 -10.00
CA LEU A 60 16.72 8.71 -8.58
C LEU A 60 15.86 7.74 -7.74
N GLN A 61 14.60 7.56 -8.10
CA GLN A 61 13.73 6.59 -7.42
C GLN A 61 14.29 5.16 -7.50
N GLN A 62 14.77 4.76 -8.68
CA GLN A 62 15.39 3.45 -8.87
C GLN A 62 16.62 3.28 -7.98
N GLN A 63 17.45 4.31 -7.86
CA GLN A 63 18.61 4.30 -6.97
C GLN A 63 18.21 4.20 -5.50
N GLN A 64 17.19 4.95 -5.07
CA GLN A 64 16.66 4.88 -3.71
C GLN A 64 16.15 3.48 -3.37
N PHE A 65 15.37 2.86 -4.26
CA PHE A 65 14.91 1.49 -4.05
C PHE A 65 16.07 0.49 -3.97
N GLN A 66 17.12 0.65 -4.79
CA GLN A 66 18.30 -0.21 -4.69
C GLN A 66 19.02 -0.04 -3.35
N GLN A 67 19.15 1.19 -2.85
CA GLN A 67 19.73 1.46 -1.54
C GLN A 67 18.91 0.82 -0.41
N GLU A 68 17.58 0.98 -0.43
CA GLU A 68 16.69 0.37 0.56
C GLU A 68 16.78 -1.16 0.54
N ILE A 69 16.86 -1.78 -0.65
CA ILE A 69 17.04 -3.23 -0.77
C ILE A 69 18.33 -3.68 -0.06
N VAL A 70 19.44 -2.99 -0.29
CA VAL A 70 20.74 -3.33 0.33
C VAL A 70 20.69 -3.12 1.85
N GLU A 71 20.09 -2.02 2.31
CA GLU A 71 19.92 -1.73 3.74
C GLU A 71 19.07 -2.80 4.44
N ARG A 72 17.93 -3.18 3.84
CA ARG A 72 17.08 -4.24 4.37
C ARG A 72 17.76 -5.60 4.37
N GLN A 73 18.58 -5.91 3.37
CA GLN A 73 19.37 -7.14 3.37
C GLN A 73 20.36 -7.17 4.54
N LEU A 74 21.01 -6.03 4.85
CA LEU A 74 21.90 -5.91 5.99
C LEU A 74 21.16 -6.08 7.32
N GLU A 75 20.01 -5.42 7.48
CA GLU A 75 19.15 -5.54 8.66
C GLU A 75 18.71 -6.99 8.90
N ILE A 76 18.28 -7.69 7.84
CA ILE A 76 17.89 -9.11 7.93
C ILE A 76 19.06 -9.99 8.39
N LEU A 77 20.27 -9.75 7.87
CA LEU A 77 21.46 -10.50 8.29
C LEU A 77 21.80 -10.26 9.76
N GLN A 78 21.66 -9.02 10.23
CA GLN A 78 21.86 -8.68 11.63
C GLN A 78 20.83 -9.37 12.53
N ILE A 79 19.53 -9.25 12.22
CA ILE A 79 18.46 -9.91 12.96
C ILE A 79 18.68 -11.43 13.00
N LYS A 80 19.08 -12.03 11.88
CA LYS A 80 19.36 -13.47 11.80
C LYS A 80 20.49 -13.86 12.76
N THR A 81 21.54 -13.05 12.84
CA THR A 81 22.68 -13.28 13.73
C THR A 81 22.26 -13.16 15.19
N ASP A 82 21.52 -12.11 15.54
CA ASP A 82 21.04 -11.86 16.91
C ASP A 82 20.09 -12.97 17.39
N VAL A 83 19.15 -13.38 16.53
CA VAL A 83 18.21 -14.47 16.82
C VAL A 83 18.96 -15.78 17.05
N TRP A 84 19.96 -16.07 16.20
CA TRP A 84 20.79 -17.26 16.36
C TRP A 84 21.56 -17.24 17.68
N GLN A 85 22.20 -16.11 18.01
CA GLN A 85 22.96 -15.96 19.25
C GLN A 85 22.05 -16.13 20.47
N ARG A 86 20.92 -15.43 20.51
CA ARG A 86 19.95 -15.54 21.61
C ARG A 86 19.43 -16.97 21.75
N GLN A 87 19.22 -17.67 20.64
CA GLN A 87 18.83 -19.08 20.68
C GLN A 87 19.90 -19.97 21.33
N GLN A 88 21.19 -19.72 21.05
CA GLN A 88 22.29 -20.44 21.69
C GLN A 88 22.36 -20.15 23.18
N GLU A 89 22.25 -18.89 23.58
CA GLU A 89 22.21 -18.48 24.99
C GLU A 89 21.07 -19.18 25.74
N TYR A 90 19.86 -19.21 25.17
CA TYR A 90 18.73 -19.94 25.76
C TYR A 90 18.96 -21.45 25.86
N ARG A 91 19.69 -22.07 24.92
CA ARG A 91 20.06 -23.49 25.02
C ARG A 91 21.02 -23.72 26.17
N GLN A 92 22.04 -22.88 26.31
CA GLN A 92 23.02 -22.98 27.40
C GLN A 92 22.36 -22.78 28.77
N GLN A 93 21.53 -21.74 28.91
CA GLN A 93 20.79 -21.48 30.15
C GLN A 93 19.91 -22.67 30.55
N ARG A 94 19.21 -23.28 29.59
CA ARG A 94 18.42 -24.48 29.85
C ARG A 94 19.27 -25.67 30.28
N ALA A 95 20.43 -25.88 29.65
CA ALA A 95 21.34 -26.95 30.02
C ALA A 95 21.86 -26.79 31.46
N VAL A 96 22.30 -25.57 31.82
CA VAL A 96 22.77 -25.25 33.19
C VAL A 96 21.66 -25.44 34.20
N LYS A 97 20.45 -24.92 33.92
CA LYS A 97 19.30 -25.07 34.82
C LYS A 97 18.89 -26.53 35.00
N ALA A 98 18.91 -27.31 33.92
CA ALA A 98 18.63 -28.74 33.98
C ALA A 98 19.66 -29.47 34.85
N GLN A 99 20.95 -29.20 34.67
CA GLN A 99 22.02 -29.76 35.51
C GLN A 99 21.82 -29.42 36.99
N ALA A 100 21.49 -28.16 37.32
CA ALA A 100 21.21 -27.75 38.70
C ALA A 100 20.01 -28.49 39.30
N LEU A 101 18.93 -28.66 38.54
CA LEU A 101 17.77 -29.46 38.99
C LEU A 101 18.15 -30.94 39.21
N PHE A 102 18.97 -31.52 38.34
CA PHE A 102 19.48 -32.88 38.53
C PHE A 102 20.30 -33.02 39.80
N GLN A 103 21.21 -32.08 40.08
CA GLN A 103 22.00 -32.07 41.31
C GLN A 103 21.12 -31.93 42.56
N ASN A 104 20.12 -31.03 42.53
CA ASN A 104 19.16 -30.90 43.62
C ASN A 104 18.38 -32.19 43.87
N LEU A 105 17.97 -32.89 42.81
CA LEU A 105 17.29 -34.18 42.94
C LEU A 105 18.21 -35.26 43.52
N GLN A 106 19.50 -35.30 43.14
CA GLN A 106 20.47 -36.22 43.71
C GLN A 106 20.70 -35.95 45.21
N ASN A 107 20.87 -34.69 45.58
CA ASN A 107 21.00 -34.28 46.98
C ASN A 107 19.76 -34.66 47.81
N PHE A 108 18.56 -34.40 47.29
CA PHE A 108 17.32 -34.77 47.96
C PHE A 108 17.19 -36.28 48.15
N ARG A 109 17.56 -37.07 47.14
CA ARG A 109 17.58 -38.54 47.26
C ARG A 109 18.58 -39.02 48.32
N ALA A 110 19.76 -38.41 48.40
CA ALA A 110 20.76 -38.75 49.43
C ALA A 110 20.25 -38.42 50.84
N ILE A 111 19.61 -37.26 51.04
CA ILE A 111 18.99 -36.87 52.31
C ILE A 111 17.91 -37.88 52.70
N LEU A 112 16.99 -38.21 51.79
CA LEU A 112 15.93 -39.19 52.06
C LEU A 112 16.49 -40.55 52.43
N HIS A 113 17.52 -41.02 51.72
CA HIS A 113 18.16 -42.31 52.03
C HIS A 113 18.72 -42.32 53.46
N ASN A 114 19.41 -41.26 53.87
CA ASN A 114 19.97 -41.15 55.22
C ASN A 114 18.88 -41.08 56.30
N SER A 115 17.79 -40.34 56.06
CA SER A 115 16.69 -40.23 57.04
C SER A 115 15.85 -41.50 57.18
N VAL A 116 15.63 -42.25 56.09
CA VAL A 116 14.75 -43.44 56.10
C VAL A 116 15.51 -44.71 56.52
N LEU A 117 16.80 -44.83 56.17
CA LEU A 117 17.60 -46.01 56.52
C LEU A 117 18.53 -45.81 57.73
N GLY A 118 18.85 -44.57 58.13
CA GLY A 118 19.89 -44.27 59.13
C GLY A 118 19.48 -44.43 60.61
N ASP A 119 18.19 -44.51 60.92
CA ASP A 119 17.68 -44.44 62.31
C ASP A 119 16.94 -45.72 62.76
N ARG A 120 17.33 -46.89 62.25
CA ARG A 120 16.74 -48.19 62.67
C ARG A 120 17.38 -48.82 63.91
N SER A 121 18.22 -48.10 64.65
CA SER A 121 18.94 -48.71 65.78
C SER A 121 18.27 -48.57 67.15
N GLN A 122 17.17 -47.83 67.33
CA GLN A 122 16.40 -47.98 68.57
C GLN A 122 14.93 -47.54 68.44
N GLU A 123 14.07 -48.45 68.90
CA GLU A 123 12.72 -48.25 69.42
C GLU A 123 11.50 -48.27 68.47
N GLN A 124 10.84 -49.42 68.57
CA GLN A 124 9.42 -49.57 68.90
C GLN A 124 8.41 -49.38 67.76
N ALA A 125 7.90 -50.54 67.33
CA ALA A 125 6.75 -50.68 66.47
C ALA A 125 5.53 -49.95 67.05
N VAL A 126 5.22 -48.77 66.51
CA VAL A 126 3.89 -48.18 66.56
C VAL A 126 3.45 -47.90 65.13
N SER A 127 2.36 -48.55 64.76
CA SER A 127 1.68 -48.41 63.47
C SER A 127 1.18 -46.97 63.27
N PRO A 128 1.44 -46.31 62.14
CA PRO A 128 0.81 -45.04 61.83
C PRO A 128 -0.65 -45.26 61.33
N PRO A 129 -1.58 -44.35 61.65
CA PRO A 129 -2.96 -44.36 61.16
C PRO A 129 -3.03 -43.97 59.67
N PRO A 130 -4.11 -44.36 58.95
CA PRO A 130 -4.23 -44.16 57.51
C PRO A 130 -4.23 -42.67 57.13
N ALA A 131 -3.31 -42.31 56.24
CA ALA A 131 -3.18 -40.98 55.66
C ALA A 131 -4.42 -40.64 54.82
N LYS A 132 -5.03 -39.49 55.15
CA LYS A 132 -6.06 -38.86 54.32
C LYS A 132 -5.44 -38.43 53.00
N GLU A 133 -6.09 -38.80 51.90
CA GLU A 133 -5.76 -38.36 50.55
C GLU A 133 -5.91 -36.84 50.42
N GLU A 134 -4.80 -36.10 50.50
CA GLU A 134 -4.75 -34.72 50.04
C GLU A 134 -4.60 -34.71 48.52
N LYS A 135 -5.73 -34.45 47.88
CA LYS A 135 -5.91 -34.27 46.44
C LYS A 135 -5.15 -33.01 45.99
N LEU A 136 -3.88 -33.16 45.62
CA LEU A 136 -3.13 -32.12 44.91
C LEU A 136 -3.75 -31.92 43.52
N VAL A 137 -4.60 -30.89 43.43
CA VAL A 137 -5.10 -30.36 42.16
C VAL A 137 -3.91 -29.75 41.42
N ALA A 138 -3.34 -30.52 40.50
CA ALA A 138 -2.42 -30.02 39.50
C ALA A 138 -3.20 -29.13 38.51
N THR A 139 -3.38 -27.85 38.86
CA THR A 139 -3.85 -26.82 37.93
C THR A 139 -2.71 -26.47 36.99
N VAL A 140 -2.48 -27.30 35.98
CA VAL A 140 -1.68 -26.94 34.82
C VAL A 140 -2.51 -25.95 34.00
N PRO A 141 -2.07 -24.71 33.75
CA PRO A 141 -2.76 -23.81 32.84
C PRO A 141 -2.65 -24.40 31.43
N LYS A 142 -3.77 -24.98 30.98
CA LYS A 142 -3.96 -25.45 29.60
C LYS A 142 -4.03 -24.22 28.70
N TRP A 143 -2.88 -23.71 28.27
CA TRP A 143 -2.80 -22.79 27.13
C TRP A 143 -3.16 -23.57 25.86
N SER A 144 -4.45 -23.57 25.55
CA SER A 144 -4.97 -23.91 24.24
C SER A 144 -4.52 -22.84 23.25
N ILE A 145 -3.34 -23.03 22.66
CA ILE A 145 -2.97 -22.33 21.44
C ILE A 145 -3.86 -22.91 20.35
N SER A 146 -4.96 -22.19 20.06
CA SER A 146 -5.78 -22.40 18.89
C SER A 146 -4.88 -22.33 17.66
N ARG A 147 -4.55 -23.50 17.10
CA ARG A 147 -4.03 -23.61 15.74
C ARG A 147 -5.20 -23.33 14.80
N SER A 148 -5.47 -22.05 14.54
CA SER A 148 -6.23 -21.67 13.38
C SER A 148 -5.46 -22.13 12.15
N ALA A 149 -6.12 -22.98 11.38
CA ALA A 149 -5.63 -23.59 10.17
C ALA A 149 -5.03 -22.54 9.23
N ILE A 150 -3.71 -22.59 9.04
CA ILE A 150 -3.08 -22.03 7.85
C ILE A 150 -3.47 -23.00 6.73
N LYS A 151 -4.58 -22.70 6.06
CA LYS A 151 -4.89 -23.29 4.76
C LYS A 151 -3.80 -22.84 3.79
N ALA A 152 -2.79 -23.70 3.65
CA ALA A 152 -1.93 -23.73 2.49
C ALA A 152 -2.82 -23.93 1.25
N THR A 153 -3.09 -22.85 0.53
CA THR A 153 -3.58 -22.93 -0.85
C THR A 153 -2.45 -22.48 -1.74
N GLY A 154 -1.82 -23.50 -2.32
CA GLY A 154 -1.32 -23.56 -3.70
C GLY A 154 -0.76 -22.28 -4.31
N PHE A 155 0.55 -22.34 -4.54
CA PHE A 155 1.21 -21.64 -5.63
C PHE A 155 0.44 -21.69 -6.96
N ARG A 156 0.51 -20.53 -7.66
CA ARG A 156 0.44 -20.29 -9.11
C ARG A 156 -0.91 -20.41 -9.83
N ALA A 157 -1.43 -19.25 -10.23
CA ALA A 157 -1.76 -19.01 -11.63
C ALA A 157 -1.01 -17.75 -12.11
N SER A 158 -0.03 -17.99 -12.98
CA SER A 158 0.49 -16.99 -13.90
C SER A 158 -0.66 -16.55 -14.80
N VAL A 159 -1.02 -15.26 -14.77
CA VAL A 159 -1.79 -14.63 -15.84
C VAL A 159 -1.07 -13.35 -16.19
N ASN A 160 -0.41 -13.39 -17.35
CA ASN A 160 0.00 -12.21 -18.09
C ASN A 160 -1.26 -11.41 -18.42
N THR A 161 -1.60 -10.41 -17.62
CA THR A 161 -2.51 -9.35 -18.06
C THR A 161 -1.66 -8.29 -18.75
N MET A 162 -1.65 -8.36 -20.08
CA MET A 162 -1.23 -7.27 -20.92
C MET A 162 -1.85 -5.98 -20.38
N THR A 163 -0.99 -5.01 -20.10
CA THR A 163 -1.31 -3.62 -19.79
C THR A 163 -2.04 -3.02 -20.98
N LYS A 164 -3.34 -3.32 -21.11
CA LYS A 164 -4.26 -2.53 -21.91
C LYS A 164 -4.42 -1.21 -21.17
N LYS A 165 -3.68 -0.21 -21.66
CA LYS A 165 -3.76 1.20 -21.31
C LYS A 165 -5.25 1.62 -21.33
N VAL A 166 -5.88 1.61 -20.16
CA VAL A 166 -7.21 2.19 -19.97
C VAL A 166 -7.01 3.71 -19.93
N PRO A 167 -7.81 4.50 -20.67
CA PRO A 167 -7.71 5.96 -20.68
C PRO A 167 -7.78 6.49 -19.25
N ALA A 168 -7.04 7.55 -18.96
CA ALA A 168 -7.19 8.31 -17.73
C ALA A 168 -8.68 8.61 -17.51
N LEU A 169 -9.31 7.81 -16.67
CA LEU A 169 -10.71 7.96 -16.33
C LEU A 169 -10.73 9.15 -15.39
N ASN A 170 -11.19 10.29 -15.90
CA ASN A 170 -11.31 11.54 -15.15
C ASN A 170 -11.83 11.21 -13.76
N ALA A 171 -11.09 11.64 -12.72
CA ALA A 171 -11.36 11.27 -11.33
C ALA A 171 -12.82 11.56 -10.92
N ASP A 172 -13.45 12.54 -11.56
CA ASP A 172 -14.84 12.90 -11.32
C ASP A 172 -15.84 11.91 -11.95
N THR A 173 -15.55 11.34 -13.11
CA THR A 173 -16.36 10.25 -13.69
C THR A 173 -16.28 8.98 -12.84
N ALA A 174 -15.11 8.69 -12.25
CA ALA A 174 -14.93 7.57 -11.34
C ALA A 174 -15.72 7.77 -10.02
N LYS A 175 -15.72 8.98 -9.46
CA LYS A 175 -16.53 9.33 -8.28
C LYS A 175 -18.03 9.13 -8.51
N SER A 176 -18.56 9.63 -9.63
CA SER A 176 -19.98 9.49 -9.96
C SER A 176 -20.41 8.03 -10.09
N LYS A 177 -19.56 7.18 -10.68
CA LYS A 177 -19.83 5.74 -10.80
C LYS A 177 -19.85 5.03 -9.45
N VAL A 178 -18.90 5.34 -8.57
CA VAL A 178 -18.86 4.80 -7.20
C VAL A 178 -20.11 5.20 -6.43
N GLN A 179 -20.51 6.47 -6.51
CA GLN A 179 -21.71 6.95 -5.85
C GLN A 179 -22.98 6.30 -6.41
N GLN A 180 -23.13 6.22 -7.72
CA GLN A 180 -24.28 5.59 -8.37
C GLN A 180 -24.42 4.11 -7.97
N TYR A 181 -23.30 3.38 -7.92
CA TYR A 181 -23.30 1.98 -7.53
C TYR A 181 -23.71 1.79 -6.07
N ILE A 182 -23.17 2.59 -5.15
CA ILE A 182 -23.54 2.53 -3.72
C ILE A 182 -25.03 2.89 -3.54
N GLN A 183 -25.57 3.80 -4.36
CA GLN A 183 -26.99 4.13 -4.36
C GLN A 183 -27.87 2.97 -4.81
N GLN A 184 -27.47 2.27 -5.87
CA GLN A 184 -28.21 1.14 -6.45
C GLN A 184 -28.14 -0.11 -5.58
N ALA A 185 -27.02 -0.34 -4.90
CA ALA A 185 -26.79 -1.50 -4.05
C ALA A 185 -27.32 -1.32 -2.61
N GLU A 186 -27.85 -0.14 -2.25
CA GLU A 186 -28.28 0.22 -0.89
C GLU A 186 -27.17 0.00 0.18
N GLY A 187 -25.91 0.08 -0.25
CA GLY A 187 -24.74 -0.28 0.56
C GLY A 187 -23.79 -1.19 -0.22
N ALA A 188 -22.51 -0.87 -0.21
CA ALA A 188 -21.51 -1.73 -0.87
C ALA A 188 -20.23 -1.85 -0.03
N THR A 189 -19.64 -3.05 -0.07
CA THR A 189 -18.31 -3.28 0.51
C THR A 189 -17.23 -2.83 -0.45
N LEU A 190 -16.05 -2.54 0.09
CA LEU A 190 -14.92 -2.06 -0.69
C LEU A 190 -14.51 -3.03 -1.81
N ILE A 191 -14.65 -4.33 -1.57
CA ILE A 191 -14.30 -5.40 -2.53
C ILE A 191 -15.29 -5.40 -3.70
N GLU A 192 -16.59 -5.28 -3.43
CA GLU A 192 -17.63 -5.23 -4.48
C GLU A 192 -17.47 -3.98 -5.37
N ILE A 193 -17.12 -2.84 -4.77
CA ILE A 193 -16.87 -1.59 -5.52
C ILE A 193 -15.65 -1.74 -6.45
N GLU A 194 -14.60 -2.43 -6.00
CA GLU A 194 -13.42 -2.73 -6.81
C GLU A 194 -13.75 -3.65 -8.00
N GLU A 195 -14.49 -4.73 -7.74
CA GLU A 195 -14.83 -5.72 -8.76
C GLU A 195 -15.78 -5.15 -9.83
N VAL A 196 -16.81 -4.40 -9.42
CA VAL A 196 -17.82 -3.90 -10.36
C VAL A 196 -17.31 -2.70 -11.17
N ILE A 197 -16.52 -1.82 -10.56
CA ILE A 197 -16.06 -0.59 -11.21
C ILE A 197 -14.70 -0.77 -11.89
N GLY A 198 -13.95 -1.83 -11.52
CA GLY A 198 -12.63 -2.13 -12.09
C GLY A 198 -11.55 -1.13 -11.67
N LEU A 199 -11.69 -0.53 -10.48
CA LEU A 199 -10.74 0.44 -9.94
C LEU A 199 -9.70 -0.24 -9.05
N SER A 200 -8.50 0.34 -9.01
CA SER A 200 -7.46 -0.10 -8.06
C SER A 200 -7.89 0.21 -6.62
N ARG A 201 -7.55 -0.68 -5.68
CA ARG A 201 -7.77 -0.52 -4.22
C ARG A 201 -7.44 0.90 -3.73
N VAL A 202 -6.30 1.43 -4.16
CA VAL A 202 -5.82 2.76 -3.75
C VAL A 202 -6.75 3.85 -4.28
N GLN A 203 -7.15 3.77 -5.56
CA GLN A 203 -8.06 4.74 -6.18
C GLN A 203 -9.45 4.69 -5.55
N THR A 204 -9.97 3.49 -5.28
CA THR A 204 -11.26 3.29 -4.63
C THR A 204 -11.25 3.88 -3.22
N ILE A 205 -10.20 3.66 -2.45
CA ILE A 205 -10.03 4.26 -1.11
C ILE A 205 -9.96 5.78 -1.18
N ASP A 206 -9.21 6.35 -2.11
CA ASP A 206 -9.09 7.81 -2.23
C ASP A 206 -10.41 8.47 -2.62
N ILE A 207 -11.17 7.84 -3.53
CA ILE A 207 -12.52 8.28 -3.90
C ILE A 207 -13.48 8.19 -2.71
N LEU A 208 -13.50 7.06 -1.99
CA LEU A 208 -14.38 6.90 -0.83
C LEU A 208 -14.02 7.86 0.30
N ARG A 209 -12.73 8.09 0.57
CA ARG A 209 -12.27 9.11 1.53
C ARG A 209 -12.72 10.50 1.10
N SER A 210 -12.64 10.84 -0.19
CA SER A 210 -13.14 12.10 -0.72
C SER A 210 -14.65 12.26 -0.50
N LEU A 211 -15.44 11.21 -0.78
CA LEU A 211 -16.90 11.22 -0.64
C LEU A 211 -17.36 11.27 0.83
N ILE A 212 -16.62 10.62 1.74
CA ILE A 212 -16.84 10.70 3.19
C ILE A 212 -16.50 12.10 3.70
N LYS A 213 -15.38 12.69 3.26
CA LYS A 213 -15.00 14.07 3.63
C LYS A 213 -16.02 15.10 3.14
N GLN A 214 -16.66 14.85 2.01
CA GLN A 214 -17.75 15.68 1.47
C GLN A 214 -19.10 15.44 2.18
N GLY A 215 -19.18 14.46 3.09
CA GLY A 215 -20.40 14.14 3.83
C GLY A 215 -21.48 13.43 3.02
N ILE A 216 -21.13 12.92 1.82
CA ILE A 216 -22.04 12.22 0.90
C ILE A 216 -22.19 10.74 1.30
N LEU A 217 -21.09 10.13 1.75
CA LEU A 217 -21.06 8.73 2.20
C LEU A 217 -20.82 8.63 3.70
N GLU A 218 -21.44 7.61 4.31
CA GLU A 218 -21.18 7.18 5.68
C GLU A 218 -20.68 5.73 5.66
N GLN A 219 -19.67 5.44 6.48
CA GLN A 219 -19.15 4.09 6.65
C GLN A 219 -19.77 3.46 7.90
N ARG A 220 -20.54 2.38 7.73
CA ARG A 220 -21.08 1.57 8.84
C ARG A 220 -20.73 0.10 8.61
N ASP A 221 -20.20 -0.57 9.62
CA ASP A 221 -19.90 -2.01 9.59
C ASP A 221 -19.15 -2.49 8.33
N ARG A 222 -18.17 -1.70 7.87
CA ARG A 222 -17.35 -1.95 6.66
C ARG A 222 -18.11 -1.87 5.33
N GLN A 223 -19.33 -1.39 5.34
CA GLN A 223 -20.11 -1.02 4.16
C GLN A 223 -20.20 0.51 4.07
N TYR A 224 -20.25 1.00 2.83
CA TYR A 224 -20.44 2.42 2.53
C TYR A 224 -21.88 2.65 2.13
N PHE A 225 -22.54 3.62 2.75
CA PHE A 225 -23.93 4.00 2.49
C PHE A 225 -24.00 5.47 2.08
N ILE A 226 -24.98 5.82 1.25
CA ILE A 226 -25.27 7.23 0.97
C ILE A 226 -26.01 7.82 2.16
N ARG A 227 -25.51 8.94 2.67
CA ARG A 227 -26.17 9.71 3.71
C ARG A 227 -27.43 10.33 3.10
N GLN A 228 -28.60 9.74 3.39
CA GLN A 228 -29.87 10.38 3.05
C GLN A 228 -29.94 11.70 3.80
N GLN A 229 -29.98 12.81 3.07
CA GLN A 229 -30.32 14.10 3.67
C GLN A 229 -31.77 13.98 4.14
N THR A 230 -31.97 13.80 5.45
CA THR A 230 -33.27 14.06 6.07
C THR A 230 -33.59 15.52 5.82
N ILE A 231 -34.48 15.77 4.87
CA ILE A 231 -35.16 17.05 4.68
C ILE A 231 -35.92 17.32 5.98
N SER A 232 -35.34 18.10 6.90
CA SER A 232 -36.09 18.68 8.01
C SER A 232 -36.90 19.85 7.45
N GLY A 233 -38.05 19.53 6.86
CA GLY A 233 -39.07 20.48 6.44
C GLY A 233 -40.23 20.45 7.43
N GLN A 234 -40.20 21.41 8.34
CA GLN A 234 -41.32 22.09 9.02
C GLN A 234 -42.73 21.47 8.87
N THR A 235 -43.31 21.11 10.02
CA THR A 235 -44.74 21.31 10.31
C THR A 235 -44.85 22.21 11.54
#